data_AF-A0A8H7K8K0-F1
#
_entry.id   AF-A0A8H7K8K0-F1
#
_cell.length_a   1.000
_cell.length_b   1.000
_cell.length_c   1.000
_cell.angle_alpha   90.00
_cell.angle_beta   90.00
_cell.angle_gamma   90.00
#
_symmetry.space_group_name_H-M   'P 1'
#
loop_
_entity.id
_entity.type
_entity.pdbx_description
1 polymer ?
#
loop_
_entity_poly.entity_id
_entity_poly.type
_entity_poly.pdbx_seq_one_letter_code
_entity_poly.pdbx_strand_id
1 'polypeptide(L)'
;MERLQRANGTPNEAKDAHDIHTAHLDNAKLGEQYLHEIYPLLRRQYDWFRKTQRGDIKTYDREAYSTKEAYRWRGRTETHVLTSGLDDYPRPQPPTPGELHVDLMSWVGLMTKSLLNIASALGNEEDVAELKRNLDAIEHNVNDLHWSEKEGCYCDASIDEFEEHALVCHKGYISIFPFLVGLMKPEDPKVGRILDLIGDEDHLWSPHGIRSLSKQDPNYGTGENYWRSPVWMPINYLVVSSLRNLAVQEGPHKAKARELTVLTAA
;
A
#
# COMPACT_ATOMS: atom_id res chain seq x y z
N MET A 1 -17.02 -14.00 -13.32
CA MET A 1 -16.67 -13.29 -14.57
C MET A 1 -17.59 -12.11 -14.88
N GLU A 2 -18.90 -12.13 -14.55
CA GLU A 2 -19.78 -10.95 -14.71
C GLU A 2 -19.29 -9.68 -13.99
N ARG A 3 -18.61 -9.82 -12.84
CA ARG A 3 -18.03 -8.70 -12.09
C ARG A 3 -16.91 -7.98 -12.84
N LEU A 4 -16.14 -8.68 -13.70
CA LEU A 4 -15.06 -8.08 -14.48
C LEU A 4 -15.60 -7.35 -15.72
N GLN A 5 -16.69 -7.85 -16.30
CA GLN A 5 -17.34 -7.22 -17.46
C GLN A 5 -18.07 -5.92 -17.12
N ARG A 6 -18.61 -5.77 -15.89
CA ARG A 6 -19.33 -4.54 -15.47
C ARG A 6 -18.42 -3.33 -15.21
N ALA A 7 -17.09 -3.49 -15.20
CA ALA A 7 -16.15 -2.41 -14.86
C ALA A 7 -15.81 -1.46 -16.03
N ASN A 8 -16.09 -1.85 -17.28
CA ASN A 8 -15.70 -1.07 -18.46
C ASN A 8 -16.89 -0.31 -19.06
N GLY A 9 -16.94 0.99 -18.79
CA GLY A 9 -17.93 1.94 -19.34
C GLY A 9 -17.62 2.40 -20.76
N THR A 10 -17.27 1.50 -21.69
CA THR A 10 -16.93 1.87 -23.07
C THR A 10 -18.18 1.74 -23.97
N PRO A 11 -18.60 2.80 -24.68
CA PRO A 11 -19.70 2.72 -25.64
C PRO A 11 -19.34 1.78 -26.81
N ASN A 12 -20.37 1.08 -27.27
CA ASN A 12 -20.30 0.03 -28.28
C ASN A 12 -20.19 0.65 -29.68
N GLU A 13 -18.97 0.95 -30.14
CA GLU A 13 -18.69 1.18 -31.56
C GLU A 13 -17.92 -0.02 -32.13
N ALA A 14 -18.43 -0.52 -33.26
CA ALA A 14 -17.98 -1.73 -33.93
C ALA A 14 -16.46 -1.72 -34.16
N LYS A 15 -15.72 -2.57 -33.42
CA LYS A 15 -14.31 -2.84 -33.67
C LYS A 15 -14.18 -4.14 -34.48
N ASP A 16 -13.98 -3.97 -35.78
CA ASP A 16 -13.30 -4.96 -36.60
C ASP A 16 -11.83 -5.08 -36.14
N ALA A 17 -11.35 -6.33 -36.11
CA ALA A 17 -10.10 -6.83 -35.52
C ALA A 17 -10.09 -6.94 -33.98
N HIS A 18 -10.01 -8.17 -33.48
CA HIS A 18 -9.67 -8.44 -32.07
C HIS A 18 -8.34 -7.75 -31.74
N ASP A 19 -8.39 -6.70 -30.93
CA ASP A 19 -7.21 -6.02 -30.43
C ASP A 19 -6.38 -7.03 -29.62
N ILE A 20 -5.17 -7.33 -30.10
CA ILE A 20 -4.28 -8.30 -29.43
C ILE A 20 -3.96 -7.86 -28.00
N HIS A 21 -4.05 -6.56 -27.69
CA HIS A 21 -3.81 -6.02 -26.36
C HIS A 21 -4.94 -6.36 -25.37
N THR A 22 -6.15 -6.64 -25.85
CA THR A 22 -7.31 -7.04 -25.02
C THR A 22 -7.65 -8.52 -25.16
N ALA A 23 -6.92 -9.30 -25.96
CA ALA A 23 -7.22 -10.69 -26.25
C ALA A 23 -7.40 -11.58 -25.00
N HIS A 24 -6.60 -11.36 -23.95
CA HIS A 24 -6.72 -12.12 -22.68
C HIS A 24 -7.93 -11.69 -21.84
N LEU A 25 -8.48 -10.50 -22.09
CA LEU A 25 -9.70 -10.00 -21.45
C LEU A 25 -10.95 -10.44 -22.22
N ASP A 26 -10.89 -10.41 -23.55
CA ASP A 26 -12.02 -10.71 -24.42
C ASP A 26 -12.23 -12.23 -24.58
N ASN A 27 -11.18 -13.03 -24.43
CA ASN A 27 -11.24 -14.49 -24.49
C ASN A 27 -10.93 -15.13 -23.13
N ALA A 28 -11.98 -15.55 -22.43
CA ALA A 28 -11.88 -16.13 -21.08
C ALA A 28 -10.96 -17.36 -21.01
N LYS A 29 -10.97 -18.23 -22.03
CA LYS A 29 -10.12 -19.44 -22.05
C LYS A 29 -8.63 -19.06 -22.16
N LEU A 30 -8.32 -18.06 -22.97
CA LEU A 30 -6.96 -17.55 -23.12
C LEU A 30 -6.48 -16.86 -21.83
N GLY A 31 -7.34 -16.04 -21.21
CA GLY A 31 -7.05 -15.41 -19.93
C GLY A 31 -6.83 -16.41 -18.80
N GLU A 32 -7.67 -17.44 -18.70
CA GLU A 32 -7.54 -18.51 -17.71
C GLU A 32 -6.25 -19.31 -17.89
N GLN A 33 -5.91 -19.66 -19.14
CA GLN A 33 -4.63 -20.32 -19.44
C GLN A 33 -3.44 -19.46 -19.02
N TYR A 34 -3.46 -18.16 -19.35
CA TYR A 34 -2.41 -17.23 -18.93
C TYR A 34 -2.26 -17.18 -17.40
N LEU A 35 -3.38 -17.14 -16.67
CA LEU A 35 -3.37 -17.16 -15.21
C LEU A 35 -2.78 -18.47 -14.65
N HIS A 36 -3.12 -19.62 -15.22
CA HIS A 36 -2.51 -20.91 -14.83
C HIS A 36 -0.99 -20.92 -15.04
N GLU A 37 -0.49 -20.31 -16.12
CA GLU A 37 0.93 -20.27 -16.45
C GLU A 37 1.70 -19.30 -15.54
N ILE A 38 1.15 -18.12 -15.26
CA ILE A 38 1.85 -17.07 -14.50
C ILE A 38 1.73 -17.26 -12.97
N TYR A 39 0.66 -17.88 -12.48
CA TYR A 39 0.39 -17.99 -11.05
C TYR A 39 1.53 -18.64 -10.24
N PRO A 40 2.11 -19.80 -10.65
CA PRO A 40 3.22 -20.40 -9.92
C PRO A 40 4.48 -19.52 -9.84
N LEU A 41 4.69 -18.65 -10.84
CA LEU A 41 5.82 -17.71 -10.87
C LEU A 41 5.59 -16.55 -9.90
N LEU A 42 4.39 -15.98 -9.89
CA LEU A 42 4.00 -14.95 -8.92
C LEU A 42 4.04 -15.49 -7.50
N ARG A 43 3.55 -16.72 -7.28
CA ARG A 43 3.59 -17.37 -5.97
C ARG A 43 5.03 -17.56 -5.48
N ARG A 44 5.92 -18.04 -6.36
CA ARG A 44 7.35 -18.18 -6.03
C ARG A 44 7.99 -16.85 -5.65
N GLN A 45 7.69 -15.78 -6.39
CA GLN A 45 8.18 -14.44 -6.05
C GLN A 45 7.66 -14.01 -4.67
N TYR A 46 6.37 -14.19 -4.40
CA TYR A 46 5.73 -13.78 -3.16
C TYR A 46 6.31 -14.49 -1.95
N ASP A 47 6.48 -15.82 -2.04
CA ASP A 47 7.05 -16.62 -0.96
C ASP A 47 8.51 -16.21 -0.68
N TRP A 48 9.29 -15.96 -1.73
CA TRP A 48 10.66 -15.44 -1.61
C TRP A 48 10.68 -14.05 -0.96
N PHE A 49 9.83 -13.13 -1.42
CA PHE A 49 9.83 -11.75 -0.93
C PHE A 49 9.41 -11.69 0.54
N ARG A 50 8.32 -12.37 0.91
CA ARG A 50 7.88 -12.48 2.32
C ARG A 50 8.94 -13.09 3.22
N LYS A 51 9.60 -14.16 2.77
CA LYS A 51 10.63 -14.84 3.56
C LYS A 51 11.85 -13.95 3.77
N THR A 52 12.34 -13.31 2.72
CA THR A 52 13.60 -12.54 2.77
C THR A 52 13.46 -11.17 3.43
N GLN A 53 12.27 -10.57 3.38
CA GLN A 53 12.01 -9.24 3.95
C GLN A 53 11.38 -9.29 5.34
N ARG A 54 11.22 -10.47 5.96
CA ARG A 54 10.60 -10.62 7.29
C ARG A 54 11.30 -9.74 8.33
N GLY A 55 10.52 -8.98 9.08
CA GLY A 55 10.93 -8.18 10.23
C GLY A 55 10.96 -9.02 11.51
N ASP A 56 11.67 -8.52 12.52
CA ASP A 56 11.72 -9.17 13.83
C ASP A 56 10.63 -8.63 14.74
N ILE A 57 9.73 -9.51 15.16
CA ILE A 57 8.66 -9.21 16.13
C ILE A 57 9.01 -9.79 17.50
N LYS A 58 9.70 -10.94 17.54
CA LYS A 58 9.75 -11.79 18.74
C LYS A 58 10.86 -11.40 19.71
N THR A 59 11.90 -10.76 19.20
CA THR A 59 13.06 -10.34 20.02
C THR A 59 12.75 -9.09 20.84
N TYR A 60 11.73 -8.32 20.47
CA TYR A 60 11.42 -7.01 21.03
C TYR A 60 10.04 -7.01 21.69
N ASP A 61 9.79 -6.09 22.63
CA ASP A 61 8.50 -6.00 23.30
C ASP A 61 7.46 -5.37 22.37
N ARG A 62 6.70 -6.24 21.68
CA ARG A 62 5.74 -5.88 20.62
C ARG A 62 4.46 -6.69 20.75
N GLU A 63 3.35 -5.98 20.81
CA GLU A 63 2.02 -6.57 20.70
C GLU A 63 1.58 -6.56 19.24
N ALA A 64 1.27 -7.75 18.70
CA ALA A 64 0.77 -7.90 17.34
C ALA A 64 -0.09 -9.15 17.23
N TYR A 65 -1.18 -9.06 16.46
CA TYR A 65 -2.07 -10.19 16.17
C TYR A 65 -1.33 -11.41 15.60
N SER A 66 -0.34 -11.19 14.74
CA SER A 66 0.51 -12.24 14.16
C SER A 66 1.99 -12.04 14.46
N THR A 67 2.65 -13.07 14.97
CA THR A 67 4.11 -13.09 15.16
C THR A 67 4.91 -13.39 13.87
N LYS A 68 4.25 -13.36 12.71
CA LYS A 68 4.84 -13.70 11.41
C LYS A 68 4.77 -12.58 10.37
N GLU A 69 3.79 -11.69 10.49
CA GLU A 69 3.48 -10.66 9.49
C GLU A 69 4.01 -9.30 9.94
N ALA A 70 5.31 -9.11 9.83
CA ALA A 70 5.94 -7.80 9.88
C ALA A 70 7.17 -7.83 8.98
N TYR A 71 7.56 -6.69 8.44
CA TYR A 71 8.52 -6.64 7.35
C TYR A 71 9.48 -5.46 7.50
N ARG A 72 10.74 -5.68 7.11
CA ARG A 72 11.81 -4.67 7.15
C ARG A 72 12.66 -4.75 5.90
N TRP A 73 12.80 -3.61 5.24
CA TRP A 73 13.65 -3.43 4.08
C TRP A 73 15.09 -3.84 4.41
N ARG A 74 15.67 -4.70 3.57
CA ARG A 74 17.08 -5.08 3.63
C ARG A 74 17.93 -4.14 2.78
N GLY A 75 19.18 -3.98 3.17
CA GLY A 75 20.17 -3.19 2.42
C GLY A 75 20.07 -1.68 2.58
N ARG A 76 19.39 -1.17 3.62
CA ARG A 76 19.44 0.27 3.92
C ARG A 76 20.81 0.70 4.40
N THR A 77 21.16 1.93 4.09
CA THR A 77 22.25 2.67 4.73
C THR A 77 21.68 3.59 5.81
N GLU A 78 22.55 4.39 6.42
CA GLU A 78 22.13 5.43 7.37
C GLU A 78 21.19 6.44 6.70
N THR A 79 21.49 6.84 5.48
CA THR A 79 20.79 7.94 4.79
C THR A 79 19.79 7.48 3.73
N HIS A 80 19.83 6.21 3.29
CA HIS A 80 19.01 5.75 2.16
C HIS A 80 18.42 4.35 2.32
N VAL A 81 17.25 4.13 1.73
CA VAL A 81 16.59 2.82 1.59
C VAL A 81 16.21 2.56 0.12
N LEU A 82 17.22 2.31 -0.71
CA LEU A 82 17.05 2.12 -2.17
C LEU A 82 16.06 0.99 -2.52
N THR A 83 16.01 -0.06 -1.71
CA THR A 83 15.13 -1.21 -1.93
C THR A 83 13.64 -0.88 -1.79
N SER A 84 13.31 0.25 -1.14
CA SER A 84 11.93 0.74 -1.04
C SER A 84 11.45 1.45 -2.31
N GLY A 85 12.37 1.90 -3.16
CA GLY A 85 12.10 2.81 -4.26
C GLY A 85 11.86 4.27 -3.84
N LEU A 86 11.89 4.56 -2.53
CA LEU A 86 11.80 5.90 -1.94
C LEU A 86 13.12 6.26 -1.24
N ASP A 87 14.17 6.36 -2.05
CA ASP A 87 15.58 6.32 -1.65
C ASP A 87 15.94 7.17 -0.42
N ASP A 88 15.70 8.47 -0.46
CA ASP A 88 16.06 9.44 0.59
C ASP A 88 14.88 9.78 1.53
N TYR A 89 13.75 9.08 1.43
CA TYR A 89 12.62 9.31 2.34
C TYR A 89 13.06 9.05 3.79
N PRO A 90 12.74 9.95 4.75
CA PRO A 90 13.22 9.82 6.12
C PRO A 90 12.66 8.57 6.83
N ARG A 91 13.54 7.86 7.52
CA ARG A 91 13.29 6.58 8.19
C ARG A 91 13.78 6.63 9.64
N PRO A 92 13.47 5.64 10.50
CA PRO A 92 14.03 5.56 11.84
C PRO A 92 15.54 5.76 11.88
N GLN A 93 15.99 6.53 12.88
CA GLN A 93 17.39 6.83 13.17
C GLN A 93 17.69 6.61 14.65
N PRO A 94 18.85 6.00 15.01
CA PRO A 94 19.79 5.34 14.09
C PRO A 94 19.20 4.06 13.50
N PRO A 95 19.76 3.52 12.40
CA PRO A 95 19.26 2.28 11.81
C PRO A 95 19.38 1.11 12.78
N THR A 96 18.34 0.29 12.89
CA THR A 96 18.32 -0.87 13.79
C THR A 96 17.72 -2.13 13.13
N PRO A 97 18.21 -3.35 13.48
CA PRO A 97 17.56 -4.59 13.07
C PRO A 97 16.08 -4.70 13.47
N GLY A 98 15.68 -3.96 14.51
CA GLY A 98 14.32 -3.90 15.02
C GLY A 98 13.33 -3.10 14.18
N GLU A 99 13.75 -2.37 13.15
CA GLU A 99 12.80 -1.61 12.32
C GLU A 99 11.72 -2.48 11.69
N LEU A 100 10.53 -1.92 11.49
CA LEU A 100 9.50 -2.45 10.62
C LEU A 100 9.01 -1.32 9.72
N HIS A 101 8.77 -1.62 8.44
CA HIS A 101 8.43 -0.60 7.46
C HIS A 101 7.00 -0.79 6.94
N VAL A 102 6.18 0.25 7.07
CA VAL A 102 4.74 0.16 6.79
C VAL A 102 4.46 0.11 5.29
N ASP A 103 5.26 0.79 4.47
CA ASP A 103 5.20 0.73 3.02
C ASP A 103 5.49 -0.69 2.51
N LEU A 104 6.51 -1.36 3.08
CA LEU A 104 6.85 -2.73 2.74
C LEU A 104 5.73 -3.71 3.14
N MET A 105 5.18 -3.56 4.34
CA MET A 105 4.04 -4.37 4.78
C MET A 105 2.83 -4.17 3.86
N SER A 106 2.61 -2.93 3.42
CA SER A 106 1.57 -2.58 2.46
C SER A 106 1.78 -3.28 1.11
N TRP A 107 3.01 -3.30 0.60
CA TRP A 107 3.34 -4.03 -0.63
C TRP A 107 3.09 -5.53 -0.51
N VAL A 108 3.47 -6.15 0.61
CA VAL A 108 3.20 -7.56 0.83
C VAL A 108 1.68 -7.82 0.86
N GLY A 109 0.90 -6.97 1.53
CA GLY A 109 -0.56 -7.06 1.53
C GLY A 109 -1.17 -6.97 0.13
N LEU A 110 -0.66 -6.08 -0.73
CA LEU A 110 -1.08 -6.00 -2.14
C LEU A 110 -0.76 -7.29 -2.90
N MET A 111 0.44 -7.85 -2.71
CA MET A 111 0.82 -9.13 -3.33
C MET A 111 -0.10 -10.25 -2.87
N THR A 112 -0.39 -10.34 -1.57
CA THR A 112 -1.32 -11.34 -1.00
C THR A 112 -2.72 -11.21 -1.61
N LYS A 113 -3.27 -9.99 -1.71
CA LYS A 113 -4.58 -9.74 -2.33
C LYS A 113 -4.60 -10.14 -3.81
N SER A 114 -3.54 -9.81 -4.54
CA SER A 114 -3.42 -10.10 -5.97
C SER A 114 -3.39 -11.61 -6.21
N LEU A 115 -2.58 -12.35 -5.45
CA LEU A 115 -2.56 -13.81 -5.51
C LEU A 115 -3.87 -14.43 -5.06
N LEU A 116 -4.52 -13.90 -4.01
CA LEU A 116 -5.82 -14.39 -3.54
C LEU A 116 -6.88 -14.30 -4.63
N ASN A 117 -6.89 -13.18 -5.37
CA ASN A 117 -7.81 -13.00 -6.50
C ASN A 117 -7.55 -14.00 -7.62
N ILE A 118 -6.29 -14.23 -7.98
CA ILE A 118 -5.92 -15.20 -9.03
C ILE A 118 -6.24 -16.62 -8.58
N ALA A 119 -5.84 -17.01 -7.37
CA ALA A 119 -6.10 -18.34 -6.81
C ALA A 119 -7.60 -18.65 -6.74
N SER A 120 -8.41 -17.65 -6.35
CA SER A 120 -9.87 -17.76 -6.34
C SER A 120 -10.44 -17.93 -7.74
N ALA A 121 -9.89 -17.22 -8.74
CA ALA A 121 -10.32 -17.34 -10.13
C ALA A 121 -9.97 -18.71 -10.73
N LEU A 122 -8.87 -19.33 -10.28
CA LEU A 122 -8.40 -20.66 -10.72
C LEU A 122 -8.98 -21.82 -9.88
N GLY A 123 -9.80 -21.55 -8.87
CA GLY A 123 -10.38 -22.59 -7.99
C GLY A 123 -9.37 -23.30 -7.08
N ASN A 124 -8.25 -22.66 -6.75
CA ASN A 124 -7.23 -23.23 -5.87
C ASN A 124 -7.55 -22.97 -4.38
N GLU A 125 -8.43 -23.80 -3.82
CA GLU A 125 -8.99 -23.61 -2.47
C GLU A 125 -7.95 -23.63 -1.34
N GLU A 126 -6.87 -24.41 -1.47
CA GLU A 126 -5.80 -24.47 -0.46
C GLU A 126 -5.07 -23.12 -0.36
N ASP A 127 -4.65 -22.59 -1.52
CA ASP A 127 -3.99 -21.30 -1.58
C ASP A 127 -4.93 -20.16 -1.17
N VAL A 128 -6.21 -20.23 -1.55
CA VAL A 128 -7.21 -19.26 -1.10
C VAL A 128 -7.31 -19.22 0.42
N ALA A 129 -7.36 -20.38 1.08
CA ALA A 129 -7.44 -20.45 2.54
C ALA A 129 -6.17 -19.90 3.21
N GLU A 130 -4.99 -20.21 2.67
CA GLU A 130 -3.72 -19.67 3.19
C GLU A 130 -3.60 -18.15 3.00
N LEU A 131 -3.86 -17.66 1.79
CA LEU A 131 -3.74 -16.25 1.45
C LEU A 131 -4.75 -15.39 2.21
N LYS A 132 -5.96 -15.89 2.49
CA LYS A 132 -6.92 -15.23 3.40
C LYS A 132 -6.38 -15.07 4.82
N ARG A 133 -5.78 -16.12 5.39
CA ARG A 133 -5.17 -16.04 6.73
C ARG A 133 -4.00 -15.08 6.77
N ASN A 134 -3.15 -15.11 5.74
CA ASN A 134 -2.02 -14.18 5.61
C ASN A 134 -2.51 -12.72 5.51
N LEU A 135 -3.54 -12.47 4.68
CA LEU A 135 -4.10 -11.13 4.51
C LEU A 135 -4.75 -10.62 5.79
N ASP A 136 -5.55 -11.44 6.47
CA ASP A 136 -6.16 -11.09 7.76
C ASP A 136 -5.09 -10.70 8.80
N ALA A 137 -4.00 -11.46 8.87
CA ALA A 137 -2.88 -11.15 9.73
C ALA A 137 -2.16 -9.84 9.36
N ILE A 138 -2.02 -9.54 8.06
CA ILE A 138 -1.44 -8.27 7.58
C ILE A 138 -2.36 -7.09 7.90
N GLU A 139 -3.67 -7.22 7.70
CA GLU A 139 -4.65 -6.16 7.98
C GLU A 139 -4.75 -5.83 9.47
N HIS A 140 -4.59 -6.83 10.36
CA HIS A 140 -4.49 -6.56 11.80
C HIS A 140 -3.14 -5.93 12.16
N ASN A 141 -2.03 -6.55 11.77
CA ASN A 141 -0.71 -6.07 12.16
C ASN A 141 -0.34 -4.70 11.59
N VAL A 142 -0.89 -4.28 10.44
CA VAL A 142 -0.68 -2.90 9.96
C VAL A 142 -1.30 -1.88 10.91
N ASN A 143 -2.35 -2.25 11.64
CA ASN A 143 -2.90 -1.41 12.70
C ASN A 143 -2.09 -1.55 13.99
N ASP A 144 -1.83 -2.78 14.44
CA ASP A 144 -1.15 -3.03 15.73
C ASP A 144 0.27 -2.43 15.76
N LEU A 145 1.01 -2.52 14.66
CA LEU A 145 2.44 -2.20 14.61
C LEU A 145 2.76 -0.84 13.98
N HIS A 146 1.82 -0.21 13.29
CA HIS A 146 2.13 0.97 12.47
C HIS A 146 1.16 2.14 12.63
N TRP A 147 0.01 1.97 13.29
CA TRP A 147 -0.92 3.08 13.48
C TRP A 147 -0.57 3.91 14.71
N SER A 148 -0.30 5.20 14.51
CA SER A 148 -0.13 6.15 15.62
C SER A 148 -1.43 6.89 15.88
N GLU A 149 -2.08 6.60 17.01
CA GLU A 149 -3.27 7.36 17.44
C GLU A 149 -2.96 8.85 17.65
N LYS A 150 -1.77 9.15 18.17
CA LYS A 150 -1.30 10.52 18.41
C LYS A 150 -1.12 11.30 17.11
N GLU A 151 -0.48 10.69 16.11
CA GLU A 151 -0.15 11.39 14.86
C GLU A 151 -1.28 11.30 13.83
N GLY A 152 -2.24 10.39 14.02
CA GLY A 152 -3.39 10.19 13.14
C GLY A 152 -3.02 9.61 11.78
N CYS A 153 -1.91 8.89 11.69
CA CYS A 153 -1.42 8.29 10.45
C CYS A 153 -0.62 7.01 10.71
N TYR A 154 -0.26 6.31 9.62
CA TYR A 154 0.65 5.18 9.71
C TYR A 154 2.12 5.63 9.74
N CYS A 155 2.95 4.87 10.42
CA CYS A 155 4.35 5.19 10.66
C CYS A 155 5.22 3.94 10.52
N ASP A 156 6.49 4.13 10.18
CA ASP A 156 7.47 3.07 10.37
C ASP A 156 7.64 2.82 11.88
N ALA A 157 8.00 1.60 12.25
CA ALA A 157 8.29 1.25 13.63
C ALA A 157 9.79 1.00 13.82
N SER A 158 10.26 1.24 15.04
CA SER A 158 11.59 0.97 15.52
C SER A 158 11.50 0.39 16.93
N ILE A 159 12.63 0.39 17.63
CA ILE A 159 12.72 0.16 19.06
C ILE A 159 13.34 1.38 19.74
N ASP A 160 12.94 1.66 20.97
CA ASP A 160 13.57 2.69 21.79
C ASP A 160 14.80 2.15 22.56
N GLU A 161 15.32 2.94 23.50
CA GLU A 161 16.48 2.57 24.32
C GLU A 161 16.22 1.40 25.29
N PHE A 162 14.95 1.05 25.53
CA PHE A 162 14.51 -0.07 26.35
C PHE A 162 14.06 -1.28 25.52
N GLU A 163 14.31 -1.25 24.20
CA GLU A 163 13.90 -2.29 23.25
C GLU A 163 12.37 -2.42 23.09
N GLU A 164 11.62 -1.38 23.49
CA GLU A 164 10.15 -1.31 23.38
C GLU A 164 9.72 -0.79 22.00
N HIS A 165 8.52 -1.16 21.58
CA HIS A 165 7.95 -0.70 20.31
C HIS A 165 7.80 0.84 20.26
N ALA A 166 8.44 1.46 19.26
CA ALA A 166 8.33 2.90 19.04
C ALA A 166 7.95 3.22 17.59
N LEU A 167 7.03 4.17 17.39
CA LEU A 167 6.62 4.65 16.06
C LEU A 167 7.41 5.90 15.65
N VAL A 168 7.95 5.89 14.44
CA VAL A 168 8.66 7.01 13.83
C VAL A 168 7.85 7.54 12.65
N CYS A 169 7.21 8.68 12.88
CA CYS A 169 6.19 9.22 11.98
C CYS A 169 6.73 10.38 11.15
N HIS A 170 7.16 10.07 9.94
CA HIS A 170 7.40 11.07 8.90
C HIS A 170 6.18 11.13 7.99
N LYS A 171 5.29 12.10 8.21
CA LYS A 171 4.03 12.23 7.46
C LYS A 171 4.32 12.46 5.99
N GLY A 172 3.88 11.54 5.14
CA GLY A 172 4.15 11.58 3.70
C GLY A 172 3.54 10.39 2.98
N TYR A 173 4.08 10.05 1.81
CA TYR A 173 3.63 8.89 1.03
C TYR A 173 3.57 7.61 1.86
N ILE A 174 4.60 7.35 2.67
CA ILE A 174 4.68 6.15 3.52
C ILE A 174 3.52 6.08 4.53
N SER A 175 3.12 7.22 5.08
CA SER A 175 2.03 7.26 6.06
C SER A 175 0.65 6.96 5.50
N ILE A 176 0.48 7.05 4.17
CA ILE A 176 -0.78 6.76 3.49
C ILE A 176 -0.75 5.45 2.70
N PHE A 177 0.38 4.72 2.70
CA PHE A 177 0.57 3.50 1.91
C PHE A 177 -0.52 2.43 2.12
N PRO A 178 -0.97 2.13 3.36
CA PRO A 178 -2.05 1.17 3.57
C PRO A 178 -3.36 1.56 2.84
N PHE A 179 -3.65 2.85 2.72
CA PHE A 179 -4.77 3.35 1.92
C PHE A 179 -4.51 3.19 0.41
N LEU A 180 -3.30 3.49 -0.06
CA LEU A 180 -2.92 3.39 -1.48
C LEU A 180 -3.11 1.99 -2.05
N VAL A 181 -2.88 0.95 -1.26
CA VAL A 181 -3.01 -0.46 -1.67
C VAL A 181 -4.34 -1.13 -1.24
N GLY A 182 -5.22 -0.35 -0.61
CA GLY A 182 -6.54 -0.79 -0.15
C GLY A 182 -6.51 -1.84 0.95
N LEU A 183 -5.64 -1.68 1.95
CA LEU A 183 -5.62 -2.51 3.16
C LEU A 183 -6.51 -1.97 4.28
N MET A 184 -7.12 -0.81 4.09
CA MET A 184 -8.05 -0.22 5.04
C MET A 184 -9.49 -0.58 4.67
N LYS A 185 -10.31 -0.91 5.68
CA LYS A 185 -11.76 -1.10 5.51
C LYS A 185 -12.43 0.26 5.23
N PRO A 186 -13.35 0.36 4.25
CA PRO A 186 -13.96 1.65 3.86
C PRO A 186 -14.69 2.39 5.00
N GLU A 187 -15.14 1.68 6.02
CA GLU A 187 -15.86 2.23 7.17
C GLU A 187 -14.96 2.53 8.37
N ASP A 188 -13.67 2.18 8.32
CA ASP A 188 -12.73 2.42 9.42
C ASP A 188 -12.52 3.94 9.60
N PRO A 189 -12.78 4.52 10.78
CA PRO A 189 -12.57 5.94 11.07
C PRO A 189 -11.16 6.45 10.73
N LYS A 190 -10.14 5.58 10.74
CA LYS A 190 -8.77 5.92 10.33
C LYS A 190 -8.70 6.40 8.87
N VAL A 191 -9.57 5.88 8.00
CA VAL A 191 -9.68 6.36 6.60
C VAL A 191 -9.99 7.85 6.58
N GLY A 192 -10.89 8.33 7.44
CA GLY A 192 -11.19 9.75 7.59
C GLY A 192 -9.94 10.60 7.85
N ARG A 193 -9.09 10.16 8.80
CA ARG A 193 -7.83 10.84 9.15
C ARG A 193 -6.80 10.81 8.03
N ILE A 194 -6.71 9.69 7.28
CA ILE A 194 -5.85 9.62 6.09
C ILE A 194 -6.34 10.59 5.00
N LEU A 195 -7.65 10.70 4.79
CA LEU A 195 -8.21 11.68 3.87
C LEU A 195 -7.99 13.13 4.33
N ASP A 196 -7.99 13.39 5.66
CA ASP A 196 -7.61 14.71 6.20
C ASP A 196 -6.16 15.01 5.83
N LEU A 197 -5.24 14.09 6.11
CA LEU A 197 -3.82 14.26 5.81
C LEU A 197 -3.54 14.50 4.31
N ILE A 198 -4.25 13.80 3.42
CA ILE A 198 -4.12 13.98 1.97
C ILE A 198 -4.59 15.37 1.55
N GLY A 199 -5.72 15.85 2.10
CA GLY A 199 -6.34 17.12 1.75
C GLY A 199 -5.78 18.36 2.46
N ASP A 200 -4.78 18.19 3.32
CA ASP A 200 -4.24 19.26 4.16
C ASP A 200 -3.08 20.00 3.47
N GLU A 201 -3.26 21.31 3.24
CA GLU A 201 -2.28 22.22 2.59
C GLU A 201 -0.99 22.43 3.37
N ASP A 202 -1.06 22.33 4.70
CA ASP A 202 0.08 22.42 5.61
C ASP A 202 0.83 21.10 5.68
N HIS A 203 0.21 19.99 5.26
CA HIS A 203 0.87 18.70 5.09
C HIS A 203 1.09 18.33 3.61
N LEU A 204 0.26 17.46 3.04
CA LEU A 204 0.54 16.80 1.77
C LEU A 204 -0.08 17.51 0.56
N TRP A 205 -1.16 18.26 0.73
CA TRP A 205 -1.89 18.88 -0.38
C TRP A 205 -1.14 20.05 -1.00
N SER A 206 -1.01 20.06 -2.33
CA SER A 206 -0.47 21.18 -3.08
C SER A 206 -1.30 21.47 -4.35
N PRO A 207 -1.19 22.69 -4.91
CA PRO A 207 -1.75 23.00 -6.24
C PRO A 207 -1.17 22.16 -7.40
N HIS A 208 -0.19 21.29 -7.14
CA HIS A 208 0.49 20.48 -8.15
C HIS A 208 0.38 18.97 -7.87
N GLY A 209 -0.47 18.57 -6.91
CA GLY A 209 -0.63 17.19 -6.46
C GLY A 209 -0.13 16.96 -5.03
N ILE A 210 -0.10 15.70 -4.62
CA ILE A 210 0.25 15.27 -3.27
C ILE A 210 1.77 15.20 -3.13
N ARG A 211 2.34 15.93 -2.15
CA ARG A 211 3.77 15.94 -1.84
C ARG A 211 4.25 14.61 -1.28
N SER A 212 5.50 14.25 -1.59
CA SER A 212 6.14 13.06 -1.03
C SER A 212 6.25 13.10 0.48
N LEU A 213 6.61 14.26 1.04
CA LEU A 213 6.77 14.49 2.47
C LEU A 213 5.99 15.75 2.88
N SER A 214 5.46 15.74 4.10
CA SER A 214 4.77 16.88 4.70
C SER A 214 5.68 18.10 4.82
N LYS A 215 5.15 19.30 4.57
CA LYS A 215 5.87 20.56 4.81
C LYS A 215 6.30 20.76 6.26
N GLN A 216 5.61 20.12 7.20
CA GLN A 216 5.92 20.21 8.64
C GLN A 216 7.05 19.27 9.06
N ASP A 217 7.46 18.33 8.19
CA ASP A 217 8.56 17.43 8.50
C ASP A 217 9.89 18.20 8.50
N PRO A 218 10.75 18.06 9.53
CA PRO A 218 12.05 18.73 9.58
C PRO A 218 12.97 18.41 8.40
N ASN A 219 12.72 17.32 7.68
CA ASN A 219 13.50 16.90 6.51
C ASN A 219 12.92 17.43 5.19
N TYR A 220 11.81 18.17 5.22
CA TYR A 220 11.20 18.75 4.03
C TYR A 220 12.17 19.68 3.27
N GLY A 221 12.38 19.40 1.98
CA GLY A 221 13.28 20.20 1.14
C GLY A 221 14.79 20.03 1.44
N THR A 222 15.16 19.08 2.29
CA THR A 222 16.56 18.84 2.70
C THR A 222 17.22 17.71 1.90
N GLY A 223 18.53 17.54 2.05
CA GLY A 223 19.27 16.45 1.40
C GLY A 223 19.26 16.57 -0.12
N GLU A 224 19.16 15.43 -0.81
CA GLU A 224 18.98 15.39 -2.28
C GLU A 224 17.59 15.87 -2.72
N ASN A 225 16.67 15.96 -1.76
CA ASN A 225 15.30 16.41 -1.93
C ASN A 225 14.54 15.65 -3.03
N TYR A 226 14.68 14.32 -3.05
CA TYR A 226 14.07 13.48 -4.07
C TYR A 226 12.68 12.98 -3.62
N TRP A 227 12.61 12.36 -2.45
CA TRP A 227 11.39 11.91 -1.77
C TRP A 227 11.07 12.72 -0.51
N ARG A 228 11.63 13.93 -0.41
CA ARG A 228 11.49 14.84 0.75
C ARG A 228 10.70 16.12 0.47
N SER A 229 10.00 16.21 -0.65
CA SER A 229 9.04 17.27 -0.97
C SER A 229 8.37 17.09 -2.33
N PRO A 230 9.08 16.65 -3.41
CA PRO A 230 8.52 16.64 -4.75
C PRO A 230 7.26 15.77 -4.89
N VAL A 231 6.45 16.11 -5.90
CA VAL A 231 5.26 15.35 -6.29
C VAL A 231 5.66 14.29 -7.32
N TRP A 232 5.32 13.04 -7.04
CA TRP A 232 5.60 11.90 -7.91
C TRP A 232 4.32 11.33 -8.49
N MET A 233 4.25 11.29 -9.82
CA MET A 233 3.09 10.82 -10.57
C MET A 233 2.69 9.37 -10.23
N PRO A 234 3.62 8.39 -10.05
CA PRO A 234 3.23 7.02 -9.72
C PRO A 234 2.42 6.92 -8.42
N ILE A 235 2.82 7.65 -7.37
CA ILE A 235 2.11 7.65 -6.09
C ILE A 235 0.82 8.46 -6.18
N ASN A 236 0.83 9.59 -6.87
CA ASN A 236 -0.38 10.38 -7.09
C ASN A 236 -1.46 9.62 -7.86
N TYR A 237 -1.07 8.82 -8.85
CA TYR A 237 -1.99 7.92 -9.54
C TYR A 237 -2.64 6.91 -8.57
N LEU A 238 -1.88 6.33 -7.63
CA LEU A 238 -2.43 5.45 -6.61
C LEU A 238 -3.39 6.20 -5.66
N VAL A 239 -3.07 7.44 -5.29
CA VAL A 239 -3.96 8.29 -4.49
C VAL A 239 -5.30 8.47 -5.20
N VAL A 240 -5.28 8.96 -6.45
CA VAL A 240 -6.51 9.20 -7.23
C VAL A 240 -7.29 7.91 -7.44
N SER A 241 -6.62 6.79 -7.74
CA SER A 241 -7.26 5.49 -7.92
C SER A 241 -7.96 5.02 -6.64
N SER A 242 -7.30 5.10 -5.48
CA SER A 242 -7.89 4.72 -4.20
C SER A 242 -9.01 5.65 -3.75
N LEU A 243 -8.86 6.97 -3.97
CA LEU A 243 -9.94 7.95 -3.73
C LEU A 243 -11.16 7.65 -4.60
N ARG A 244 -10.97 7.38 -5.90
CA ARG A 244 -12.05 7.00 -6.81
C ARG A 244 -12.72 5.70 -6.39
N ASN A 245 -11.95 4.70 -5.96
CA ASN A 245 -12.50 3.43 -5.47
C ASN A 245 -13.34 3.64 -4.21
N LEU A 246 -12.92 4.50 -3.28
CA LEU A 246 -13.70 4.83 -2.08
C LEU A 246 -14.94 5.68 -2.41
N ALA A 247 -14.84 6.59 -3.37
CA ALA A 247 -15.92 7.49 -3.81
C ALA A 247 -17.14 6.77 -4.43
N VAL A 248 -16.98 5.53 -4.88
CA VAL A 248 -18.07 4.71 -5.45
C VAL A 248 -18.63 3.67 -4.48
N GLN A 249 -18.02 3.50 -3.30
CA GLN A 249 -18.51 2.61 -2.25
C GLN A 249 -19.45 3.37 -1.32
N GLU A 250 -20.48 2.70 -0.80
CA GLU A 250 -21.27 3.27 0.29
C GLU A 250 -20.44 3.28 1.58
N GLY A 251 -20.51 4.37 2.34
CA GLY A 251 -19.74 4.50 3.57
C GLY A 251 -19.59 5.95 4.02
N PRO A 252 -19.12 6.17 5.26
CA PRO A 252 -19.03 7.50 5.87
C PRO A 252 -18.05 8.43 5.14
N HIS A 253 -17.07 7.89 4.42
CA HIS A 253 -15.99 8.66 3.79
C HIS A 253 -16.20 8.94 2.29
N LYS A 254 -17.31 8.44 1.72
CA LYS A 254 -17.63 8.55 0.29
C LYS A 254 -17.64 10.00 -0.23
N ALA A 255 -18.29 10.91 0.50
CA ALA A 255 -18.43 12.31 0.08
C ALA A 255 -17.07 13.02 0.01
N LYS A 256 -16.26 12.87 1.06
CA LYS A 256 -14.92 13.44 1.13
C LYS A 256 -13.97 12.86 0.08
N ALA A 257 -14.03 11.55 -0.16
CA ALA A 257 -13.24 10.91 -1.21
C ALA A 257 -13.59 11.45 -2.61
N ARG A 258 -14.88 11.71 -2.89
CA ARG A 258 -15.32 12.33 -4.15
C ARG A 258 -14.74 13.73 -4.34
N GLU A 259 -14.83 14.56 -3.30
CA GLU A 259 -14.30 15.92 -3.32
C GLU A 259 -12.80 15.93 -3.64
N LEU A 260 -12.02 15.15 -2.88
CA LEU A 260 -10.58 15.02 -3.11
C LEU A 260 -10.24 14.44 -4.50
N THR A 261 -11.05 13.52 -5.03
CA THR A 261 -10.84 12.97 -6.39
C THR A 261 -10.95 14.07 -7.45
N VAL A 262 -11.94 14.96 -7.33
CA VAL A 262 -12.13 16.07 -8.29
C VAL A 262 -10.97 17.06 -8.18
N LEU A 263 -10.56 17.40 -6.97
CA LEU A 263 -9.48 18.35 -6.73
C LEU A 263 -8.11 17.83 -7.19
N THR A 264 -7.86 16.52 -7.11
CA THR A 264 -6.58 15.91 -7.51
C THR A 264 -6.47 15.67 -9.02
N ALA A 265 -7.59 15.67 -9.73
CA ALA A 265 -7.65 15.46 -11.17
C ALA A 265 -7.71 16.77 -11.99
N ALA A 266 -7.85 17.92 -11.31
CA ALA A 266 -7.89 19.26 -11.89
C ALA A 266 -6.49 19.87 -11.98
#